data_AF-A0A7M7GGZ7-F1
#
_entry.id   AF-A0A7M7GGZ7-F1
#
_cell.length_a   1.000
_cell.length_b   1.000
_cell.length_c   1.000
_cell.angle_alpha   90.00
_cell.angle_beta   90.00
_cell.angle_gamma   90.00
#
_symmetry.space_group_name_H-M   'P 1'
#
loop_
_entity.id
_entity.type
_entity.pdbx_description
1 polymer ?
#
loop_
_entity_poly.entity_id
_entity_poly.type
_entity_poly.pdbx_seq_one_letter_code
_entity_poly.pdbx_strand_id
1 'polypeptide(L)'
;MAAAQAKKPEKDPVNIVHQNAILCETIKKENECQRLYTNYSINPFKKMYTLTGKPNSLHDSADGEEDDNFLRIIKRSTQEPGKKFEFPQTEAQEVGWYYKPLLPQDRGDKRIHYPRQNTEITKYMDEAWKQKEQQENLQ
;
A
#
# COMPACT_ATOMS: atom_id res chain seq x y z
N MET A 1 7.07 80.85 -2.23
CA MET A 1 5.84 80.05 -2.36
C MET A 1 5.63 79.65 -3.80
N ALA A 2 5.14 78.43 -4.00
CA ALA A 2 4.63 77.80 -5.24
C ALA A 2 5.64 77.49 -6.36
N ALA A 3 5.94 76.19 -6.52
CA ALA A 3 6.68 75.63 -7.65
C ALA A 3 5.83 75.67 -8.93
N ALA A 4 6.45 76.09 -10.04
CA ALA A 4 5.84 76.12 -11.37
C ALA A 4 5.57 74.69 -11.87
N GLN A 5 4.30 74.39 -12.19
CA GLN A 5 3.89 73.12 -12.76
C GLN A 5 4.28 73.06 -14.24
N ALA A 6 5.12 72.10 -14.62
CA ALA A 6 5.48 71.84 -16.01
C ALA A 6 4.27 71.32 -16.80
N LYS A 7 3.94 72.00 -17.90
CA LYS A 7 2.85 71.67 -18.82
C LYS A 7 3.19 70.35 -19.55
N LYS A 8 2.41 69.28 -19.32
CA LYS A 8 2.59 68.00 -20.02
C LYS A 8 2.19 68.16 -21.51
N PRO A 9 2.92 67.56 -22.46
CA PRO A 9 2.54 67.59 -23.86
C PRO A 9 1.19 66.87 -24.07
N GLU A 10 0.31 67.48 -24.85
CA GLU A 10 -0.97 66.87 -25.26
C GLU A 10 -0.67 65.63 -26.11
N LYS A 11 -1.22 64.49 -25.70
CA LYS A 11 -1.02 63.22 -26.41
C LYS A 11 -2.04 63.14 -27.55
N ASP A 12 -1.56 62.83 -28.75
CA ASP A 12 -2.40 62.57 -29.91
C ASP A 12 -3.46 61.49 -29.60
N PRO A 13 -4.66 61.59 -30.21
CA PRO A 13 -5.74 60.64 -29.96
C PRO A 13 -5.31 59.22 -30.35
N VAL A 14 -5.58 58.27 -29.47
CA VAL A 14 -5.15 56.88 -29.61
C VAL A 14 -5.82 56.24 -30.83
N ASN A 15 -5.00 55.85 -31.81
CA ASN A 15 -5.47 55.16 -33.01
C ASN A 15 -5.72 53.67 -32.72
N ILE A 16 -6.99 53.29 -32.62
CA ILE A 16 -7.45 51.94 -32.27
C ILE A 16 -7.01 50.91 -33.32
N VAL A 17 -6.99 51.28 -34.61
CA VAL A 17 -6.57 50.39 -35.69
C VAL A 17 -5.09 50.04 -35.56
N HIS A 18 -4.26 51.02 -35.21
CA HIS A 18 -2.83 50.80 -35.00
C HIS A 18 -2.55 49.93 -33.77
N GLN A 19 -3.30 50.13 -32.68
CA GLN A 19 -3.18 49.28 -31.49
C GLN A 19 -3.56 47.83 -31.78
N ASN A 20 -4.62 47.61 -32.56
CA ASN A 20 -5.03 46.27 -32.97
C ASN A 20 -3.97 45.61 -33.87
N ALA A 21 -3.34 46.38 -34.77
CA ALA A 21 -2.24 45.87 -35.60
C ALA A 21 -1.03 45.42 -34.75
N ILE A 22 -0.65 46.22 -33.74
CA ILE A 22 0.40 45.87 -32.79
C ILE A 22 0.03 44.60 -32.02
N LEU A 23 -1.22 44.50 -31.54
CA LEU A 23 -1.66 43.34 -30.76
C LEU A 23 -1.62 42.06 -31.61
N CYS A 24 -2.11 42.12 -32.85
CA CYS A 24 -2.06 40.99 -33.79
C CYS A 24 -0.61 40.55 -34.08
N GLU A 25 0.31 41.50 -34.29
CA GLU A 25 1.72 41.19 -34.50
C GLU A 25 2.35 40.54 -33.26
N THR A 26 2.02 41.04 -32.07
CA THR A 26 2.52 40.51 -30.79
C THR A 26 2.06 39.06 -30.60
N ILE A 27 0.77 38.80 -30.77
CA ILE A 27 0.19 37.44 -30.68
C ILE A 27 0.85 36.50 -31.69
N LYS A 28 1.10 36.98 -32.92
CA LYS A 28 1.75 36.18 -33.96
C LYS A 28 3.18 35.81 -33.55
N LYS A 29 3.96 36.76 -33.06
CA LYS A 29 5.34 36.53 -32.58
C LYS A 29 5.37 35.61 -31.36
N GLU A 30 4.43 35.77 -30.43
CA GLU A 30 4.30 34.91 -29.25
C GLU A 30 4.01 33.45 -29.65
N ASN A 31 3.06 33.24 -30.57
CA ASN A 31 2.73 31.91 -31.07
C ASN A 31 3.91 31.27 -31.84
N GLU A 32 4.63 32.05 -32.65
CA GLU A 32 5.83 31.56 -33.36
C GLU A 32 6.97 31.21 -32.38
N CYS A 33 7.10 31.92 -31.27
CA CYS A 33 8.11 31.67 -30.23
C CYS A 33 7.69 30.60 -29.20
N GLN A 34 6.43 30.16 -29.21
CA GLN A 34 5.91 29.20 -28.24
C GLN A 34 6.45 27.80 -28.53
N ARG A 35 7.47 27.38 -27.78
CA ARG A 35 7.98 26.00 -27.82
C ARG A 35 7.09 25.10 -26.95
N LEU A 36 6.15 24.41 -27.58
CA LEU A 36 5.33 23.40 -26.91
C LEU A 36 6.14 22.10 -26.72
N TYR A 37 6.56 21.81 -25.49
CA TYR A 37 7.18 20.52 -25.15
C TYR A 37 6.08 19.47 -24.97
N THR A 38 5.71 18.80 -26.06
CA THR A 38 4.69 17.72 -26.05
C THR A 38 5.21 16.42 -25.47
N ASN A 39 6.53 16.20 -25.50
CA ASN A 39 7.17 15.01 -25.00
C ASN A 39 8.04 15.37 -23.78
N TYR A 40 7.44 15.38 -22.59
CA TYR A 40 8.19 15.46 -21.35
C TYR A 40 8.49 14.06 -20.84
N SER A 41 9.77 13.71 -20.72
CA SER A 41 10.22 12.49 -20.07
C SER A 41 11.34 12.82 -19.10
N ILE A 42 11.21 12.36 -17.85
CA ILE A 42 12.22 12.57 -16.79
C ILE A 42 13.57 11.94 -17.17
N ASN A 43 13.55 10.83 -17.93
CA ASN A 43 14.75 10.15 -18.41
C ASN A 43 14.81 10.16 -19.95
N PRO A 44 15.82 10.80 -20.58
CA PRO A 44 15.98 10.83 -22.03
C PRO A 44 16.18 9.45 -22.68
N PHE A 45 16.67 8.47 -21.91
CA PHE A 45 17.00 7.14 -22.40
C PHE A 45 15.90 6.10 -22.14
N LYS A 46 14.89 6.43 -21.32
CA LYS A 46 13.77 5.52 -21.00
C LYS A 46 12.46 6.29 -20.94
N LYS A 47 11.56 6.00 -21.89
CA LYS A 47 10.18 6.50 -21.87
C LYS A 47 9.40 5.76 -20.78
N MET A 48 9.06 6.44 -19.69
CA MET A 48 8.12 5.92 -18.70
C MET A 48 6.70 6.23 -19.18
N TYR A 49 5.97 5.22 -19.66
CA TYR A 49 4.53 5.35 -19.88
C TYR A 49 3.87 5.24 -18.50
N THR A 50 3.58 6.38 -17.87
CA THR A 50 2.98 6.44 -16.52
C THR A 50 1.49 6.13 -16.50
N LEU A 51 0.97 5.41 -17.50
CA LEU A 51 -0.40 4.93 -17.45
C LEU A 51 -0.40 3.64 -16.64
N THR A 52 -0.45 3.79 -15.31
CA THR A 52 -0.66 2.64 -14.42
C THR A 52 -2.05 2.07 -14.71
N GLY A 53 -2.12 0.75 -14.90
CA GLY A 53 -3.39 0.04 -15.05
C GLY A 53 -4.34 0.28 -13.89
N LYS A 54 -5.63 -0.02 -14.08
CA LYS A 54 -6.60 0.15 -12.99
C LYS A 54 -6.25 -0.83 -11.86
N PRO A 55 -6.34 -0.41 -10.58
CA PRO A 55 -5.89 -1.23 -9.45
C PRO A 55 -6.63 -2.57 -9.30
N ASN A 56 -7.84 -2.70 -9.86
CA ASN A 56 -8.63 -3.92 -9.87
C ASN A 56 -8.76 -4.54 -11.28
N SER A 57 -8.02 -4.06 -12.28
CA SER A 57 -8.02 -4.67 -13.61
C SER A 57 -7.18 -5.92 -13.57
N LEU A 58 -7.84 -7.09 -13.57
CA LEU A 58 -7.17 -8.38 -13.64
C LEU A 58 -6.29 -8.46 -14.90
N HIS A 59 -6.73 -7.89 -16.02
CA HIS A 59 -5.96 -7.86 -17.27
C HIS A 59 -4.68 -7.02 -17.14
N ASP A 60 -4.74 -5.84 -16.49
CA ASP A 60 -3.55 -5.00 -16.31
C ASP A 60 -2.60 -5.54 -15.22
N SER A 61 -3.09 -6.44 -14.35
CA SER A 61 -2.35 -6.98 -13.20
C SER A 61 -1.78 -8.38 -13.45
N ALA A 62 -2.32 -9.12 -14.42
CA ALA A 62 -1.90 -10.48 -14.76
C ALA A 62 -0.71 -10.54 -15.74
N ASP A 63 -0.42 -9.45 -16.44
CA ASP A 63 0.57 -9.41 -17.53
C ASP A 63 2.01 -9.16 -17.06
N GLY A 64 2.44 -9.88 -16.02
CA GLY A 64 3.83 -9.88 -15.56
C GLY A 64 4.28 -11.27 -15.13
N GLU A 65 5.45 -11.72 -15.59
CA GLU A 65 6.12 -12.87 -14.98
C GLU A 65 6.34 -12.56 -13.49
N GLU A 66 5.87 -13.45 -12.62
CA GLU A 66 6.07 -13.31 -11.17
C GLU A 66 7.57 -13.25 -10.88
N ASP A 67 8.01 -12.25 -10.10
CA ASP A 67 9.42 -12.18 -9.69
C ASP A 67 9.73 -13.34 -8.74
N ASP A 68 10.45 -14.35 -9.26
CA ASP A 68 10.93 -15.52 -8.51
C ASP A 68 11.66 -15.12 -7.22
N ASN A 69 12.40 -14.01 -7.24
CA ASN A 69 13.10 -13.54 -6.06
C ASN A 69 12.13 -13.05 -4.99
N PHE A 70 11.08 -12.32 -5.40
CA PHE A 70 10.03 -11.86 -4.50
C PHE A 70 9.26 -13.04 -3.88
N LEU A 71 8.88 -14.02 -4.70
CA LEU A 71 8.25 -15.25 -4.22
C LEU A 71 9.14 -16.00 -3.23
N ARG A 72 10.45 -16.08 -3.50
CA ARG A 72 11.42 -16.70 -2.60
C ARG A 72 11.52 -15.96 -1.27
N ILE A 73 11.52 -14.63 -1.28
CA ILE A 73 11.57 -13.82 -0.07
C ILE A 73 10.31 -14.04 0.78
N ILE A 74 9.12 -14.03 0.16
CA ILE A 74 7.85 -14.28 0.87
C ILE A 74 7.82 -15.70 1.43
N LYS A 75 8.17 -16.70 0.61
CA LYS A 75 8.23 -18.10 1.08
C LYS A 75 9.20 -18.24 2.23
N ARG A 76 10.35 -17.56 2.18
CA ARG A 76 11.30 -17.55 3.29
C ARG A 76 10.73 -16.83 4.50
N SER A 77 10.02 -15.71 4.36
CA SER A 77 9.48 -14.96 5.51
C SER A 77 8.38 -15.70 6.26
N THR A 78 7.62 -16.56 5.59
CA THR A 78 6.54 -17.37 6.21
C THR A 78 7.00 -18.68 6.84
N GLN A 79 8.25 -19.11 6.60
CA GLN A 79 8.78 -20.35 7.19
C GLN A 79 8.91 -20.29 8.72
N GLU A 80 8.80 -21.45 9.37
CA GLU A 80 9.06 -21.61 10.80
C GLU A 80 10.52 -21.24 11.14
N PRO A 81 10.79 -20.66 12.32
CA PRO A 81 12.14 -20.31 12.76
C PRO A 81 13.15 -21.47 12.66
N GLY A 82 12.77 -22.67 13.09
CA GLY A 82 13.64 -23.86 13.01
C GLY A 82 13.93 -24.37 11.59
N LYS A 83 13.21 -23.88 10.57
CA LYS A 83 13.54 -24.11 9.15
C LYS A 83 14.42 -23.00 8.57
N LYS A 84 14.39 -21.80 9.16
CA LYS A 84 15.13 -20.60 8.72
C LYS A 84 16.54 -20.53 9.29
N PHE A 85 16.70 -20.94 10.55
CA PHE A 85 17.93 -20.81 11.31
C PHE A 85 18.29 -22.16 11.93
N GLU A 86 19.58 -22.43 12.06
CA GLU A 86 20.09 -23.66 12.68
C GLU A 86 19.93 -23.61 14.21
N PHE A 87 20.09 -22.43 14.80
CA PHE A 87 20.00 -22.18 16.24
C PHE A 87 19.01 -21.05 16.54
N PRO A 88 18.36 -21.06 17.71
CA PRO A 88 17.47 -19.98 18.14
C PRO A 88 18.26 -18.67 18.19
N GLN A 89 17.66 -17.60 17.68
CA GLN A 89 18.31 -16.28 17.61
C GLN A 89 18.01 -15.42 18.85
N THR A 90 16.95 -15.76 19.58
CA THR A 90 16.52 -15.04 20.78
C THR A 90 16.12 -16.03 21.87
N GLU A 91 16.22 -15.62 23.14
CA GLU A 91 15.84 -16.45 24.29
C GLU A 91 14.39 -16.95 24.19
N ALA A 92 13.49 -16.10 23.70
CA ALA A 92 12.09 -16.50 23.49
C ALA A 92 11.92 -17.61 22.44
N GLN A 93 12.82 -17.71 21.45
CA GLN A 93 12.79 -18.79 20.46
C GLN A 93 13.35 -20.10 21.02
N GLU A 94 14.17 -20.08 22.07
CA GLU A 94 14.66 -21.30 22.71
C GLU A 94 13.49 -22.15 23.23
N VAL A 95 12.46 -21.47 23.75
CA VAL A 95 11.21 -22.11 24.18
C VAL A 95 10.47 -22.66 22.96
N GLY A 96 10.39 -23.99 22.87
CA GLY A 96 9.70 -24.67 21.78
C GLY A 96 10.53 -24.82 20.50
N TRP A 97 11.83 -24.49 20.51
CA TRP A 97 12.72 -24.76 19.37
C TRP A 97 12.69 -26.25 18.97
N TYR A 98 12.78 -27.12 19.97
CA TYR A 98 12.62 -28.57 19.83
C TYR A 98 11.20 -29.02 20.17
N TYR A 99 10.22 -28.65 19.34
CA TYR A 99 8.80 -28.98 19.59
C TYR A 99 8.44 -30.44 19.32
N LYS A 100 9.23 -31.16 18.53
CA LYS A 100 8.95 -32.56 18.20
C LYS A 100 9.34 -33.45 19.38
N PRO A 101 8.41 -34.26 19.92
CA PRO A 101 8.73 -35.16 21.02
C PRO A 101 9.78 -36.18 20.56
N LEU A 102 10.74 -36.49 21.44
CA LEU A 102 11.81 -37.46 21.16
C LEU A 102 11.28 -38.88 20.97
N LEU A 103 10.16 -39.19 21.62
CA LEU A 103 9.45 -40.46 21.48
C LEU A 103 8.14 -40.22 20.74
N PRO A 104 7.80 -41.05 19.74
CA PRO A 104 6.51 -40.98 19.10
C PRO A 104 5.42 -41.25 20.14
N GLN A 105 4.58 -40.25 20.40
CA GLN A 105 3.49 -40.39 21.33
C GLN A 105 2.31 -41.10 20.63
N ASP A 106 2.24 -42.42 20.76
CA ASP A 106 1.09 -43.19 20.28
C ASP A 106 -0.14 -42.89 21.16
N ARG A 107 -1.08 -42.12 20.61
CA ARG A 107 -2.35 -41.80 21.27
C ARG A 107 -3.41 -42.90 21.09
N GLY A 108 -3.14 -43.92 20.28
CA GLY A 108 -4.01 -45.08 20.11
C GLY A 108 -3.84 -46.12 21.21
N ASP A 109 -2.68 -46.18 21.86
CA ASP A 109 -2.43 -47.13 22.95
C ASP A 109 -3.15 -46.72 24.24
N LYS A 110 -4.26 -47.41 24.51
CA LYS A 110 -5.09 -47.23 25.71
C LYS A 110 -4.38 -47.58 27.02
N ARG A 111 -3.20 -48.20 26.99
CA ARG A 111 -2.41 -48.52 28.19
C ARG A 111 -1.61 -47.32 28.71
N ILE A 112 -1.38 -46.33 27.86
CA ILE A 112 -0.54 -45.15 28.16
C ILE A 112 -1.25 -43.83 27.91
N HIS A 113 -2.27 -43.81 27.04
CA HIS A 113 -3.02 -42.61 26.72
C HIS A 113 -4.38 -42.58 27.45
N TYR A 114 -4.43 -41.79 28.53
CA TYR A 114 -5.64 -41.58 29.36
C TYR A 114 -6.09 -40.12 29.36
N PRO A 115 -6.56 -39.58 28.22
CA PRO A 115 -7.12 -38.24 28.17
C PRO A 115 -8.39 -38.17 29.03
N ARG A 116 -8.64 -37.02 29.67
CA ARG A 116 -9.91 -36.77 30.36
C ARG A 116 -11.03 -36.83 29.32
N GLN A 117 -12.07 -37.60 29.62
CA GLN A 117 -13.26 -37.73 28.78
C GLN A 117 -14.46 -37.17 29.52
N ASN A 118 -15.27 -36.39 28.81
CA ASN A 118 -16.52 -35.87 29.37
C ASN A 118 -17.60 -36.95 29.21
N THR A 119 -18.21 -37.33 30.33
CA THR A 119 -19.39 -38.19 30.38
C THR A 119 -20.65 -37.37 30.12
N GLU A 120 -21.76 -38.03 29.83
CA GLU A 120 -23.07 -37.39 29.62
C GLU A 120 -23.47 -36.53 30.83
N ILE A 121 -23.22 -37.01 32.05
CA ILE A 121 -23.49 -36.28 33.30
C ILE A 121 -22.66 -35.01 33.37
N THR A 122 -21.35 -35.08 33.05
CA THR A 122 -20.50 -33.88 33.08
C THR A 122 -20.92 -32.86 32.03
N LYS A 123 -21.31 -33.31 30.82
CA LYS A 123 -21.81 -32.42 29.76
C LYS A 123 -23.12 -31.74 30.16
N TYR A 124 -24.06 -32.50 30.72
CA TYR A 124 -25.32 -31.98 31.23
C TYR A 124 -25.10 -30.92 32.31
N MET A 125 -24.22 -31.20 33.27
CA MET A 125 -23.90 -30.23 34.31
C MET A 125 -23.21 -28.99 33.74
N ASP A 126 -22.27 -29.12 32.81
CA ASP A 126 -21.63 -27.97 32.14
C ASP A 126 -22.68 -27.08 31.44
N GLU A 127 -23.67 -27.69 30.76
CA GLU A 127 -24.77 -26.97 30.11
C GLU A 127 -25.69 -26.28 31.13
N ALA A 128 -26.04 -26.97 32.21
CA ALA A 128 -26.87 -26.41 33.28
C ALA A 128 -26.19 -25.20 33.95
N TRP A 129 -24.88 -25.28 34.19
CA TRP A 129 -24.08 -24.17 34.72
C TRP A 129 -24.05 -22.99 33.75
N LYS A 130 -23.82 -23.25 32.46
CA LYS A 130 -23.83 -22.21 31.42
C LYS A 130 -25.18 -21.48 31.34
N GLN A 131 -26.30 -22.21 31.43
CA GLN A 131 -27.64 -21.61 31.44
C GLN A 131 -27.87 -20.75 32.68
N LYS A 132 -27.41 -21.22 33.86
CA LYS A 132 -27.51 -20.46 35.11
C LYS A 132 -26.74 -19.15 35.04
N GLU A 133 -25.49 -19.16 34.57
CA GLU A 133 -24.68 -17.94 34.40
C GLU A 133 -25.31 -16.96 33.40
N GLN A 134 -25.91 -17.46 32.31
CA GLN A 134 -26.63 -16.62 31.36
C GLN A 134 -27.86 -15.95 31.99
N GLN A 135 -28.57 -16.65 32.86
CA GLN A 135 -29.73 -16.10 33.58
C GLN A 135 -29.31 -15.05 34.62
N GLU A 136 -28.22 -15.29 35.35
CA GLU A 136 -27.68 -14.33 36.33
C GLU A 136 -27.15 -13.06 35.67
N ASN A 137 -26.49 -13.16 34.51
CA ASN A 137 -25.97 -12.01 33.78
C ASN A 137 -27.05 -11.16 33.07
N LEU A 138 -28.28 -11.66 32.97
CA LEU A 138 -29.40 -10.96 32.31
C LEU A 138 -30.31 -10.22 33.30
N GLN A 139 -30.09 -10.39 34.61
CA GLN A 139 -30.74 -9.66 35.70
C GLN A 139 -29.95 -8.41 36.06
#